data_AF-A0AAN3VXJ0-F1
#
_entry.id   AF-A0AAN3VXJ0-F1
#
_cell.length_a   1.000
_cell.length_b   1.000
_cell.length_c   1.000
_cell.angle_alpha   90.00
_cell.angle_beta   90.00
_cell.angle_gamma   90.00
#
_symmetry.space_group_name_H-M   'P 1'
#
loop_
_entity.id
_entity.type
_entity.pdbx_description
1 polymer ?
#
loop_
_entity_poly.entity_id
_entity_poly.type
_entity_poly.pdbx_seq_one_letter_code
_entity_poly.pdbx_strand_id
1 'polypeptide(L)'
;MKPIVAIVGRPNVGKSTLFNNLIGDRVAIVDDMPGVTRDRLYRETEWNGAEFVVVDTGGLEPANNDFMMTKIKEQAEVAMNEADVILFVVDGKAGVNPLDEEIAYILRKKQKPVVLCVNKIDNYLQQQDDVYEFWGLGFEYLVAISGAHKVNLGDMLDMVVDIIGKLEFPEEEEDILKLAVIGKPNAGKSSLVNRLSGEERTIVSDIAGTTRDAIDTLIEYKENRYMIIDTAGIRRKSKVEESLEYYSVLRAIKTIKRADVCLLMLDAQEGLTEQDKRIAGIAAEERKPIVIVMNKWDLVKNKDMKKYKEELYAELPFLSYAPIEFVSALTGQRTTKLLEIADGIYEEYTKRISTGLLNTVLKDAILMNNPPTRKGRLIKINYGTQVSVAPPKFVLFCNYPELIHFSYARYIENKFRESFGFEGSPILISFEKKSKEE
;
A
#
# COMPACT_ATOMS: atom_id res chain seq x y z
N MET A 1 -1.30 7.84 -6.88
CA MET A 1 -0.37 7.33 -5.83
C MET A 1 0.50 8.48 -5.34
N LYS A 2 0.81 8.60 -4.03
CA LYS A 2 1.73 9.64 -3.53
C LYS A 2 3.17 9.34 -3.99
N PRO A 3 3.96 10.34 -4.39
CA PRO A 3 5.36 10.16 -4.77
C PRO A 3 6.19 9.55 -3.63
N ILE A 4 7.17 8.72 -3.96
CA ILE A 4 8.09 8.08 -3.01
C ILE A 4 9.48 8.71 -3.11
N VAL A 5 10.03 9.13 -1.98
CA VAL A 5 11.37 9.72 -1.86
C VAL A 5 12.23 8.79 -1.02
N ALA A 6 13.24 8.14 -1.62
CA ALA A 6 14.12 7.22 -0.90
C ALA A 6 15.45 7.88 -0.53
N ILE A 7 15.91 7.65 0.70
CA ILE A 7 17.20 8.13 1.20
C ILE A 7 18.22 7.00 1.08
N VAL A 8 19.24 7.22 0.25
CA VAL A 8 20.30 6.27 -0.06
C VAL A 8 21.66 6.86 0.29
N GLY A 9 22.63 6.01 0.62
CA GLY A 9 24.00 6.44 0.89
C GLY A 9 24.72 5.42 1.74
N ARG A 10 26.05 5.51 1.79
CA ARG A 10 26.86 4.59 2.62
C ARG A 10 26.53 4.73 4.12
N PRO A 11 26.94 3.79 4.98
CA PRO A 11 26.76 3.91 6.43
C PRO A 11 27.37 5.21 6.99
N ASN A 12 26.77 5.73 8.07
CA ASN A 12 27.26 6.87 8.85
C ASN A 12 27.32 8.24 8.15
N VAL A 13 26.72 8.39 6.97
CA VAL A 13 26.56 9.70 6.28
C VAL A 13 25.44 10.57 6.87
N GLY A 14 24.63 10.04 7.79
CA GLY A 14 23.56 10.77 8.46
C GLY A 14 22.15 10.58 7.86
N LYS A 15 21.91 9.48 7.13
CA LYS A 15 20.60 9.12 6.56
C LYS A 15 19.46 9.15 7.58
N SER A 16 19.60 8.44 8.70
CA SER A 16 18.54 8.36 9.71
C SER A 16 18.31 9.68 10.45
N THR A 17 19.35 10.51 10.59
CA THR A 17 19.19 11.89 11.09
C THR A 17 18.36 12.72 10.12
N LEU A 18 18.67 12.64 8.82
CA LEU A 18 17.89 13.32 7.78
C LEU A 18 16.43 12.82 7.78
N PHE A 19 16.23 11.50 7.75
CA PHE A 19 14.91 10.87 7.82
C PHE A 19 14.08 11.42 8.99
N ASN A 20 14.59 11.35 10.21
CA ASN A 20 13.86 11.81 11.39
C ASN A 20 13.47 13.30 11.32
N ASN A 21 14.34 14.15 10.76
CA ASN A 21 14.01 15.56 10.58
C ASN A 21 12.92 15.81 9.52
N LEU A 22 12.86 14.98 8.48
CA LEU A 22 11.84 15.09 7.43
C LEU A 22 10.44 14.64 7.88
N ILE A 23 10.37 13.81 8.91
CA ILE A 23 9.09 13.30 9.43
C ILE A 23 8.52 14.18 10.56
N GLY A 24 9.38 14.89 11.30
CA GLY A 24 8.96 15.81 12.39
C GLY A 24 8.37 15.11 13.63
N ASP A 25 8.00 15.91 14.65
CA ASP A 25 7.45 15.44 15.95
C ASP A 25 5.96 15.04 15.91
N ARG A 26 5.27 15.18 14.76
CA ARG A 26 3.85 14.83 14.63
C ARG A 26 3.67 13.34 14.32
N VAL A 27 4.06 12.50 15.27
CA VAL A 27 3.55 11.13 15.31
C VAL A 27 2.11 11.21 15.83
N ALA A 28 1.14 11.20 14.91
CA ALA A 28 -0.20 10.76 15.29
C ALA A 28 -0.07 9.30 15.75
N ILE A 29 -0.31 9.10 17.04
CA ILE A 29 -0.24 7.80 17.73
C ILE A 29 -1.04 6.78 16.93
N VAL A 30 -0.35 5.81 16.32
CA VAL A 30 -0.94 4.57 15.83
C VAL A 30 -0.66 3.52 16.92
N ASP A 31 -1.73 2.92 17.42
CA ASP A 31 -1.73 1.94 18.52
C ASP A 31 -0.61 0.89 18.38
N ASP A 32 0.12 0.68 19.48
CA ASP A 32 1.15 -0.35 19.60
C ASP A 32 0.52 -1.76 19.62
N MET A 33 0.34 -2.38 18.45
CA MET A 33 0.18 -3.83 18.35
C MET A 33 1.55 -4.53 18.35
N PRO A 34 1.79 -5.57 19.19
CA PRO A 34 3.03 -6.32 19.15
C PRO A 34 3.16 -7.10 17.84
N GLY A 35 4.04 -6.66 16.94
CA GLY A 35 4.27 -7.27 15.62
C GLY A 35 4.83 -6.32 14.56
N VAL A 36 4.68 -5.00 14.75
CA VAL A 36 5.18 -3.95 13.86
C VAL A 36 6.67 -3.68 14.06
N THR A 37 7.51 -4.41 13.32
CA THR A 37 8.95 -4.08 13.24
C THR A 37 9.38 -3.52 11.89
N ARG A 38 8.51 -3.47 10.87
CA ARG A 38 8.84 -2.96 9.53
C ARG A 38 8.22 -1.62 9.17
N ASP A 39 7.18 -1.19 9.90
CA ASP A 39 6.52 0.08 9.61
C ASP A 39 7.41 1.29 9.89
N ARG A 40 8.57 1.17 10.54
CA ARG A 40 9.44 2.31 10.85
C ARG A 40 10.06 3.01 9.64
N LEU A 41 9.97 2.44 8.45
CA LEU A 41 10.79 2.84 7.29
C LEU A 41 10.05 3.66 6.25
N TYR A 42 8.72 3.63 6.23
CA TYR A 42 7.89 4.39 5.29
C TYR A 42 7.08 5.41 6.08
N ARG A 43 7.23 6.70 5.76
CA ARG A 43 6.56 7.77 6.47
C ARG A 43 6.02 8.80 5.50
N GLU A 44 4.75 9.15 5.66
CA GLU A 44 4.16 10.26 4.92
C GLU A 44 4.65 11.58 5.50
N THR A 45 4.92 12.55 4.63
CA THR A 45 5.25 13.92 4.97
C THR A 45 4.62 14.88 3.96
N GLU A 46 4.59 16.16 4.31
CA GLU A 46 4.04 17.24 3.50
C GLU A 46 5.01 18.41 3.49
N TRP A 47 5.28 18.97 2.30
CA TRP A 47 6.04 20.20 2.14
C TRP A 47 5.41 21.08 1.07
N ASN A 48 5.13 22.36 1.39
CA ASN A 48 4.50 23.32 0.50
C ASN A 48 3.22 22.79 -0.20
N GLY A 49 2.41 22.02 0.53
CA GLY A 49 1.17 21.41 0.02
C GLY A 49 1.36 20.16 -0.86
N ALA A 50 2.59 19.72 -1.10
CA ALA A 50 2.89 18.46 -1.78
C ALA A 50 3.07 17.35 -0.74
N GLU A 51 2.25 16.30 -0.85
CA GLU A 51 2.34 15.12 0.01
C GLU A 51 3.17 14.02 -0.65
N PHE A 52 4.11 13.43 0.08
CA PHE A 52 4.95 12.34 -0.42
C PHE A 52 5.38 11.39 0.71
N VAL A 53 5.86 10.21 0.34
CA VAL A 53 6.34 9.18 1.28
C VAL A 53 7.85 9.17 1.30
N VAL A 54 8.48 9.27 2.48
CA VAL A 54 9.92 9.14 2.66
C VAL A 54 10.28 7.74 3.13
N VAL A 55 11.35 7.18 2.56
CA VAL A 55 11.86 5.84 2.87
C VAL A 55 13.33 5.87 3.31
N ASP A 56 13.66 5.34 4.49
CA ASP A 56 15.06 5.10 4.91
C ASP A 56 15.51 3.70 4.47
N THR A 57 16.37 3.61 3.45
CA THR A 57 16.86 2.31 2.99
C THR A 57 17.86 1.67 3.95
N GLY A 58 18.43 2.44 4.89
CA GLY A 58 19.39 1.93 5.87
C GLY A 58 18.75 1.07 6.97
N GLY A 59 17.45 1.23 7.24
CA GLY A 59 16.76 0.47 8.26
C GLY A 59 16.07 -0.82 7.76
N LEU A 60 16.19 -1.15 6.47
CA LEU A 60 15.63 -2.36 5.86
C LEU A 60 16.44 -3.65 6.16
N GLU A 61 17.52 -3.58 6.95
CA GLU A 61 18.44 -4.71 7.16
C GLU A 61 17.92 -5.78 8.15
N PRO A 62 18.00 -7.08 7.79
CA PRO A 62 17.97 -8.17 8.75
C PRO A 62 19.25 -8.21 9.60
N ALA A 63 19.13 -8.62 10.87
CA ALA A 63 20.18 -8.53 11.88
C ALA A 63 21.47 -9.37 11.64
N ASN A 64 21.53 -10.23 10.61
CA ASN A 64 22.68 -11.13 10.38
C ASN A 64 23.16 -11.11 8.91
N ASN A 65 24.44 -10.75 8.67
CA ASN A 65 25.40 -11.33 7.69
C ASN A 65 26.54 -10.37 7.25
N ASP A 66 27.69 -10.98 6.92
CA ASP A 66 29.08 -10.46 6.85
C ASP A 66 29.52 -9.64 5.61
N PHE A 67 28.63 -9.24 4.69
CA PHE A 67 29.04 -8.59 3.43
C PHE A 67 28.43 -7.19 3.23
N MET A 68 29.12 -6.16 3.74
CA MET A 68 28.72 -4.75 3.67
C MET A 68 28.49 -4.24 2.24
N MET A 69 29.25 -4.74 1.26
CA MET A 69 29.15 -4.24 -0.12
C MET A 69 27.91 -4.71 -0.85
N THR A 70 27.54 -5.97 -0.69
CA THR A 70 26.30 -6.53 -1.26
C THR A 70 25.08 -5.78 -0.72
N LYS A 71 25.05 -5.49 0.59
CA LYS A 71 23.98 -4.73 1.23
C LYS A 71 23.79 -3.33 0.64
N ILE A 72 24.88 -2.59 0.41
CA ILE A 72 24.83 -1.23 -0.14
C ILE A 72 24.26 -1.25 -1.56
N LYS A 73 24.64 -2.25 -2.37
CA LYS A 73 24.11 -2.42 -3.73
C LYS A 73 22.62 -2.75 -3.72
N GLU A 74 22.21 -3.69 -2.87
CA GLU A 74 20.80 -4.04 -2.69
C GLU A 74 19.97 -2.83 -2.24
N GLN A 75 20.45 -2.03 -1.29
CA GLN A 75 19.76 -0.80 -0.86
C GLN A 75 19.58 0.21 -1.98
N ALA A 76 20.65 0.46 -2.75
CA ALA A 76 20.59 1.35 -3.90
C ALA A 76 19.62 0.82 -4.98
N GLU A 77 19.61 -0.49 -5.24
CA GLU A 77 18.69 -1.12 -6.18
C GLU A 77 17.22 -1.05 -5.74
N VAL A 78 16.94 -1.26 -4.45
CA VAL A 78 15.59 -1.13 -3.88
C VAL A 78 15.08 0.31 -4.06
N ALA A 79 15.87 1.31 -3.63
CA ALA A 79 15.52 2.72 -3.84
C ALA A 79 15.32 3.06 -5.33
N MET A 80 16.21 2.58 -6.19
CA MET A 80 16.08 2.77 -7.63
C MET A 80 14.85 2.11 -8.23
N ASN A 81 14.24 1.11 -7.61
CA ASN A 81 13.01 0.51 -8.11
C ASN A 81 11.77 1.17 -7.53
N GLU A 82 11.82 1.56 -6.25
CA GLU A 82 10.65 2.02 -5.51
C GLU A 82 10.46 3.54 -5.55
N ALA A 83 11.53 4.33 -5.56
CA ALA A 83 11.44 5.77 -5.36
C ALA A 83 11.15 6.56 -6.64
N ASP A 84 10.27 7.55 -6.58
CA ASP A 84 10.07 8.61 -7.57
C ASP A 84 11.26 9.56 -7.62
N VAL A 85 11.80 9.93 -6.46
CA VAL A 85 13.00 10.76 -6.30
C VAL A 85 13.97 10.09 -5.33
N ILE A 86 15.27 10.16 -5.59
CA ILE A 86 16.29 9.58 -4.71
C ILE A 86 17.09 10.71 -4.05
N LEU A 87 17.13 10.72 -2.72
CA LEU A 87 18.05 11.53 -1.94
C LEU A 87 19.33 10.74 -1.70
N PHE A 88 20.37 11.02 -2.49
CA PHE A 88 21.67 10.37 -2.31
C PHE A 88 22.52 11.18 -1.33
N VAL A 89 22.67 10.67 -0.11
CA VAL A 89 23.35 11.35 1.00
C VAL A 89 24.81 10.92 1.08
N VAL A 90 25.70 11.91 1.06
CA VAL A 90 27.16 11.75 1.22
C VAL A 90 27.65 12.59 2.40
N ASP A 91 28.88 12.32 2.87
CA ASP A 91 29.47 13.02 4.01
C ASP A 91 30.47 14.09 3.54
N GLY A 92 30.06 15.35 3.59
CA GLY A 92 30.88 16.49 3.16
C GLY A 92 32.15 16.69 3.97
N LYS A 93 32.22 16.22 5.22
CA LYS A 93 33.45 16.32 6.05
C LYS A 93 34.48 15.26 5.71
N ALA A 94 34.04 14.13 5.18
CA ALA A 94 34.91 12.99 4.85
C ALA A 94 35.38 13.01 3.39
N GLY A 95 34.79 13.89 2.57
CA GLY A 95 34.98 13.94 1.14
C GLY A 95 34.40 12.74 0.38
N VAL A 96 34.64 12.70 -0.93
CA VAL A 96 34.17 11.62 -1.82
C VAL A 96 34.81 10.29 -1.45
N ASN A 97 33.99 9.30 -1.10
CA ASN A 97 34.44 7.95 -0.78
C ASN A 97 34.30 7.00 -2.00
N PRO A 98 35.16 5.97 -2.16
CA PRO A 98 34.97 4.95 -3.21
C PRO A 98 33.58 4.27 -3.17
N LEU A 99 33.00 4.10 -1.98
CA LEU A 99 31.64 3.59 -1.83
C LEU A 99 30.58 4.55 -2.39
N ASP A 100 30.82 5.86 -2.29
CA ASP A 100 29.92 6.87 -2.85
C ASP A 100 30.00 6.84 -4.39
N GLU A 101 31.17 6.59 -4.98
CA GLU A 101 31.34 6.39 -6.42
C GLU A 101 30.61 5.13 -6.92
N GLU A 102 30.70 4.01 -6.18
CA GLU A 102 29.99 2.77 -6.53
C GLU A 102 28.46 2.96 -6.49
N ILE A 103 27.94 3.60 -5.43
CA ILE A 103 26.51 3.92 -5.32
C ILE A 103 26.10 4.85 -6.46
N ALA A 104 26.89 5.90 -6.72
CA ALA A 104 26.61 6.85 -7.79
C ALA A 104 26.56 6.14 -9.16
N TYR A 105 27.50 5.23 -9.43
CA TYR A 105 27.50 4.42 -10.64
C TYR A 105 26.23 3.58 -10.80
N ILE A 106 25.72 3.02 -9.70
CA ILE A 106 24.46 2.26 -9.69
C ILE A 106 23.28 3.20 -9.98
N LEU A 107 23.16 4.30 -9.24
CA LEU A 107 22.06 5.26 -9.35
C LEU A 107 21.96 5.88 -10.76
N ARG A 108 23.10 6.17 -11.41
CA ARG A 108 23.12 6.71 -12.79
C ARG A 108 22.59 5.74 -13.85
N LYS A 109 22.49 4.44 -13.59
CA LYS A 109 21.99 3.46 -14.57
C LYS A 109 20.48 3.56 -14.79
N LYS A 110 19.74 4.15 -13.86
CA LYS A 110 18.28 4.35 -13.97
C LYS A 110 18.01 5.82 -14.25
N GLN A 111 17.13 6.10 -15.20
CA GLN A 111 16.65 7.46 -15.51
C GLN A 111 15.68 7.94 -14.42
N LYS A 112 16.15 8.04 -13.18
CA LYS A 112 15.38 8.60 -12.06
C LYS A 112 16.05 9.88 -11.57
N PRO A 113 15.28 10.90 -11.16
CA PRO A 113 15.84 12.08 -10.53
C PRO A 113 16.58 11.72 -9.24
N VAL A 114 17.82 12.17 -9.12
CA VAL A 114 18.65 12.01 -7.93
C VAL A 114 19.06 13.39 -7.46
N VAL A 115 18.78 13.69 -6.19
CA VAL A 115 19.28 14.87 -5.49
C VAL A 115 20.46 14.42 -4.62
N LEU A 116 21.65 14.90 -4.94
CA LEU A 116 22.86 14.64 -4.18
C LEU A 116 22.92 15.57 -2.97
N CYS A 117 22.74 15.00 -1.79
CA CYS A 117 22.74 15.70 -0.51
C CYS A 117 24.12 15.58 0.16
N VAL A 118 24.93 16.63 0.07
CA VAL A 118 26.23 16.71 0.76
C VAL A 118 25.98 17.10 2.21
N ASN A 119 25.91 16.09 3.09
CA ASN A 119 25.52 16.26 4.48
C ASN A 119 26.71 16.62 5.39
N LYS A 120 26.41 17.10 6.60
CA LYS A 120 27.38 17.58 7.61
C LYS A 120 28.10 18.87 7.21
N ILE A 121 27.49 19.67 6.35
CA ILE A 121 27.94 21.03 6.04
C ILE A 121 27.25 21.98 7.02
N ASP A 122 27.89 22.22 8.16
CA ASP A 122 27.33 22.98 9.27
C ASP A 122 27.43 24.50 9.02
N ASN A 123 28.45 24.94 8.30
CA ASN A 123 28.63 26.34 7.90
C ASN A 123 28.92 26.44 6.40
N TYR A 124 27.87 26.68 5.62
CA TYR A 124 27.95 26.76 4.16
C TYR A 124 28.99 27.77 3.66
N LEU A 125 29.08 28.96 4.28
CA LEU A 125 30.01 30.00 3.83
C LEU A 125 31.49 29.65 4.02
N GLN A 126 31.81 28.75 4.96
CA GLN A 126 33.19 28.33 5.25
C GLN A 126 33.57 27.02 4.59
N GLN A 127 32.58 26.21 4.22
CA GLN A 127 32.76 24.84 3.72
C GLN A 127 32.31 24.69 2.26
N GLN A 128 32.17 25.80 1.53
CA GLN A 128 31.80 25.79 0.11
C GLN A 128 32.79 24.98 -0.73
N ASP A 129 34.08 25.07 -0.40
CA ASP A 129 35.13 24.34 -1.13
C ASP A 129 35.01 22.82 -0.97
N ASP A 130 34.54 22.36 0.19
CA ASP A 130 34.33 20.94 0.51
C ASP A 130 33.22 20.31 -0.36
N VAL A 131 32.37 21.13 -0.99
CA VAL A 131 31.25 20.67 -1.81
C VAL A 131 31.65 20.45 -3.27
N TYR A 132 32.67 21.15 -3.78
CA TYR A 132 32.98 21.16 -5.21
C TYR A 132 33.34 19.78 -5.78
N GLU A 133 34.08 18.96 -5.02
CA GLU A 133 34.49 17.62 -5.48
C GLU A 133 33.30 16.68 -5.71
N PHE A 134 32.19 16.88 -5.02
CA PHE A 134 31.01 16.03 -5.11
C PHE A 134 30.26 16.18 -6.45
N TRP A 135 30.47 17.28 -7.17
CA TRP A 135 30.01 17.39 -8.58
C TRP A 135 30.61 16.30 -9.47
N GLY A 136 31.80 15.78 -9.12
CA GLY A 136 32.43 14.66 -9.80
C GLY A 136 31.60 13.37 -9.81
N LEU A 137 30.61 13.24 -8.91
CA LEU A 137 29.67 12.12 -8.88
C LEU A 137 28.62 12.17 -10.02
N GLY A 138 28.54 13.28 -10.75
CA GLY A 138 27.81 13.37 -12.02
C GLY A 138 26.28 13.42 -11.87
N PHE A 139 25.78 14.11 -10.85
CA PHE A 139 24.36 14.40 -10.68
C PHE A 139 24.08 15.88 -10.93
N GLU A 140 22.94 16.18 -11.55
CA GLU A 140 22.51 17.54 -11.89
C GLU A 140 22.08 18.35 -10.66
N TYR A 141 21.39 17.69 -9.75
CA TYR A 141 20.87 18.29 -8.52
C TYR A 141 21.82 18.01 -7.36
N LEU A 142 22.42 19.05 -6.81
CA LEU A 142 23.30 18.98 -5.64
C LEU A 142 22.87 20.03 -4.61
N VAL A 143 22.78 19.62 -3.35
CA VAL A 143 22.50 20.51 -2.22
C VAL A 143 23.36 20.16 -1.02
N ALA A 144 24.00 21.18 -0.44
CA ALA A 144 24.73 21.05 0.81
C ALA A 144 23.75 21.21 1.98
N ILE A 145 23.76 20.28 2.93
CA ILE A 145 22.84 20.25 4.07
C ILE A 145 23.57 19.93 5.37
N SER A 146 22.95 20.26 6.50
CA SER A 146 23.28 19.66 7.79
C SER A 146 22.02 19.10 8.42
N GLY A 147 21.86 17.78 8.37
CA GLY A 147 20.77 17.10 9.07
C GLY A 147 20.83 17.35 10.58
N ALA A 148 22.02 17.34 11.19
CA ALA A 148 22.15 17.54 12.64
C ALA A 148 21.71 18.95 13.09
N HIS A 149 21.99 19.97 12.29
CA HIS A 149 21.69 21.37 12.62
C HIS A 149 20.47 21.93 11.88
N LYS A 150 19.76 21.10 11.11
CA LYS A 150 18.63 21.48 10.25
C LYS A 150 18.95 22.62 9.28
N VAL A 151 20.19 22.66 8.79
CA VAL A 151 20.64 23.67 7.83
C VAL A 151 20.29 23.22 6.41
N ASN A 152 19.69 24.12 5.64
CA ASN A 152 19.38 23.97 4.23
C ASN A 152 18.44 22.80 3.85
N LEU A 153 17.68 22.29 4.81
CA LEU A 153 16.69 21.24 4.56
C LEU A 153 15.49 21.75 3.76
N GLY A 154 15.14 23.03 3.90
CA GLY A 154 14.07 23.68 3.12
C GLY A 154 14.39 23.70 1.63
N ASP A 155 15.56 24.23 1.26
CA ASP A 155 16.02 24.27 -0.14
C ASP A 155 16.12 22.87 -0.76
N MET A 156 16.56 21.87 0.02
CA MET A 156 16.52 20.46 -0.41
C MET A 156 15.09 19.99 -0.69
N LEU A 157 14.14 20.31 0.20
CA LEU A 157 12.73 19.92 0.04
C LEU A 157 12.04 20.66 -1.10
N ASP A 158 12.34 21.94 -1.31
CA ASP A 158 11.85 22.71 -2.45
C ASP A 158 12.31 22.08 -3.78
N MET A 159 13.57 21.67 -3.85
CA MET A 159 14.10 20.94 -5.00
C MET A 159 13.40 19.60 -5.23
N VAL A 160 13.14 18.84 -4.14
CA VAL A 160 12.39 17.57 -4.23
C VAL A 160 10.97 17.80 -4.74
N VAL A 161 10.26 18.81 -4.21
CA VAL A 161 8.89 19.10 -4.62
C VAL A 161 8.81 19.63 -6.05
N ASP A 162 9.77 20.45 -6.48
CA ASP A 162 9.87 20.91 -7.88
C ASP A 162 10.11 19.73 -8.84
N ILE A 163 11.00 18.81 -8.49
CA ILE A 163 11.22 17.56 -9.24
C ILE A 163 9.93 16.75 -9.28
N ILE A 164 9.26 16.55 -8.13
CA ILE A 164 7.98 15.83 -8.05
C ILE A 164 6.93 16.47 -8.94
N GLY A 165 6.81 17.80 -8.94
CA GLY A 165 5.83 18.52 -9.77
C GLY A 165 6.11 18.40 -11.28
N LYS A 166 7.35 18.12 -11.66
CA LYS A 166 7.77 17.86 -13.05
C LYS A 166 7.68 16.38 -13.44
N LEU A 167 7.50 15.48 -12.47
CA LEU A 167 7.26 14.09 -12.79
C LEU A 167 5.89 13.99 -13.44
N GLU A 168 5.86 13.57 -14.71
CA GLU A 168 4.66 13.08 -15.34
C GLU A 168 4.27 11.78 -14.64
N PHE A 169 3.43 11.88 -13.62
CA PHE A 169 2.62 10.75 -13.22
C PHE A 169 1.63 10.55 -14.36
N PRO A 170 1.60 9.37 -15.02
CA PRO A 170 0.57 9.11 -16.00
C PRO A 170 -0.78 9.44 -15.34
N GLU A 171 -1.59 10.25 -16.01
CA GLU A 171 -2.99 10.43 -15.62
C GLU A 171 -3.54 9.03 -15.35
N GLU A 172 -4.13 8.82 -14.18
CA GLU A 172 -4.85 7.57 -13.96
C GLU A 172 -5.94 7.57 -15.02
N GLU A 173 -5.82 6.71 -16.03
CA GLU A 173 -6.91 6.48 -16.96
C GLU A 173 -8.11 6.06 -16.10
N GLU A 174 -9.07 6.98 -15.89
CA GLU A 174 -10.18 6.84 -14.95
C GLU A 174 -11.04 5.58 -15.26
N ASP A 175 -10.88 5.02 -16.46
CA ASP A 175 -11.62 3.85 -16.96
C ASP A 175 -10.86 2.51 -16.87
N ILE A 176 -9.74 2.42 -16.14
CA ILE A 176 -9.01 1.14 -15.97
C ILE A 176 -9.03 0.67 -14.51
N LEU A 177 -9.70 -0.45 -14.25
CA LEU A 177 -9.72 -1.08 -12.93
C LEU A 177 -8.45 -1.91 -12.68
N LYS A 178 -7.67 -1.56 -11.65
CA LYS A 178 -6.42 -2.26 -11.31
C LYS A 178 -6.67 -3.45 -10.38
N LEU A 179 -6.34 -4.65 -10.83
CA LEU A 179 -6.55 -5.89 -10.09
C LEU A 179 -5.22 -6.50 -9.62
N ALA A 180 -5.11 -6.79 -8.32
CA ALA A 180 -3.99 -7.55 -7.77
C ALA A 180 -4.37 -9.01 -7.53
N VAL A 181 -3.65 -9.95 -8.15
CA VAL A 181 -3.81 -11.38 -7.85
C VAL A 181 -2.81 -11.79 -6.77
N ILE A 182 -3.28 -11.96 -5.53
CA ILE A 182 -2.45 -12.26 -4.36
C ILE A 182 -2.73 -13.67 -3.82
N GLY A 183 -1.82 -14.19 -3.00
CA GLY A 183 -1.96 -15.53 -2.39
C GLY A 183 -0.63 -16.28 -2.38
N LYS A 184 -0.58 -17.42 -1.69
CA LYS A 184 0.65 -18.23 -1.57
C LYS A 184 1.21 -18.73 -2.92
N PRO A 185 2.49 -19.12 -2.99
CA PRO A 185 3.03 -19.84 -4.15
C PRO A 185 2.13 -21.03 -4.55
N ASN A 186 1.99 -21.28 -5.85
CA ASN A 186 1.21 -22.41 -6.39
C ASN A 186 -0.31 -22.42 -6.16
N ALA A 187 -0.90 -21.39 -5.53
CA ALA A 187 -2.36 -21.19 -5.46
C ALA A 187 -3.05 -21.08 -6.84
N GLY A 188 -2.28 -20.84 -7.90
CA GLY A 188 -2.74 -20.81 -9.29
C GLY A 188 -2.87 -19.41 -9.90
N LYS A 189 -2.23 -18.40 -9.29
CA LYS A 189 -2.16 -17.01 -9.78
C LYS A 189 -1.78 -16.93 -11.26
N SER A 190 -0.72 -17.64 -11.66
CA SER A 190 -0.24 -17.66 -13.06
C SER A 190 -1.21 -18.29 -14.02
N SER A 191 -1.85 -19.37 -13.59
CA SER A 191 -2.90 -20.01 -14.38
C SER A 191 -4.07 -19.06 -14.57
N LEU A 192 -4.47 -18.30 -13.54
CA LEU A 192 -5.58 -17.35 -13.64
C LEU A 192 -5.25 -16.21 -14.60
N VAL A 193 -4.09 -15.57 -14.45
CA VAL A 193 -3.69 -14.46 -15.33
C VAL A 193 -3.58 -14.92 -16.79
N ASN A 194 -2.92 -16.04 -17.04
CA ASN A 194 -2.82 -16.59 -18.40
C ASN A 194 -4.18 -16.96 -18.97
N ARG A 195 -5.08 -17.50 -18.13
CA ARG A 195 -6.43 -17.85 -18.56
C ARG A 195 -7.23 -16.62 -18.93
N LEU A 196 -7.26 -15.60 -18.08
CA LEU A 196 -7.92 -14.32 -18.37
C LEU A 196 -7.30 -13.61 -19.59
N SER A 197 -6.00 -13.79 -19.83
CA SER A 197 -5.31 -13.22 -21.00
C SER A 197 -5.59 -13.98 -22.31
N GLY A 198 -6.09 -15.21 -22.25
CA GLY A 198 -6.27 -16.09 -23.41
C GLY A 198 -7.70 -16.56 -23.62
N GLU A 199 -8.69 -15.97 -22.94
CA GLU A 199 -10.10 -16.27 -23.21
C GLU A 199 -10.51 -15.62 -24.54
N GLU A 200 -11.36 -16.29 -25.34
CA GLU A 200 -11.85 -15.74 -26.61
C GLU A 200 -12.54 -14.37 -26.48
N ARG A 201 -13.00 -14.03 -25.27
CA ARG A 201 -13.74 -12.81 -24.95
C ARG A 201 -12.85 -11.72 -24.36
N THR A 202 -11.56 -11.96 -24.23
CA THR A 202 -10.61 -10.99 -23.71
C THR A 202 -9.59 -10.59 -24.75
N ILE A 203 -9.31 -9.30 -24.82
CA ILE A 203 -8.25 -8.77 -25.68
C ILE A 203 -7.09 -8.35 -24.78
N VAL A 204 -5.88 -8.70 -25.17
CA VAL A 204 -4.66 -8.33 -24.46
C VAL A 204 -3.84 -7.40 -25.33
N SER A 205 -3.39 -6.30 -24.74
CA SER A 205 -2.45 -5.38 -25.35
C SER A 205 -1.22 -5.24 -24.45
N ASP A 206 -0.05 -5.42 -25.06
CA ASP A 206 1.21 -5.03 -24.43
C ASP A 206 1.43 -3.54 -24.73
N ILE A 207 0.87 -2.65 -23.91
CA ILE A 207 1.07 -1.21 -24.11
C ILE A 207 2.53 -0.87 -23.77
N ALA A 208 3.32 -0.61 -24.82
CA ALA A 208 4.66 -0.05 -24.70
C ALA A 208 4.56 1.44 -24.36
N GLY A 209 4.80 1.81 -23.10
CA GLY A 209 4.73 3.21 -22.66
C GLY A 209 4.55 3.43 -21.16
N THR A 210 4.22 2.41 -20.37
CA THR A 210 4.18 2.53 -18.90
C THR A 210 5.59 2.45 -18.33
N THR A 211 6.33 3.55 -18.42
CA THR A 211 7.72 3.66 -17.95
C THR A 211 7.79 3.61 -16.43
N ARG A 212 7.71 2.40 -15.85
CA ARG A 212 8.49 1.99 -14.67
C ARG A 212 8.48 0.49 -14.39
N ASP A 213 7.41 -0.20 -14.74
CA ASP A 213 7.26 -1.64 -14.52
C ASP A 213 6.65 -2.27 -15.78
N ALA A 214 7.49 -2.78 -16.69
CA ALA A 214 7.12 -3.50 -17.93
C ALA A 214 6.47 -4.88 -17.64
N ILE A 215 5.54 -4.92 -16.70
CA ILE A 215 5.22 -6.10 -15.88
C ILE A 215 3.70 -6.27 -15.66
N ASP A 216 2.87 -5.28 -15.95
CA ASP A 216 1.41 -5.37 -15.79
C ASP A 216 0.73 -5.87 -17.09
N THR A 217 -0.43 -6.51 -17.00
CA THR A 217 -1.17 -7.00 -18.18
C THR A 217 -2.50 -6.26 -18.29
N LEU A 218 -2.75 -5.61 -19.43
CA LEU A 218 -4.04 -5.03 -19.75
C LEU A 218 -4.95 -6.09 -20.36
N ILE A 219 -6.18 -6.16 -19.85
CA ILE A 219 -7.23 -7.07 -20.29
C ILE A 219 -8.48 -6.24 -20.58
N GLU A 220 -9.03 -6.38 -21.77
CA GLU A 220 -10.34 -5.84 -22.10
C GLU A 220 -11.38 -6.95 -21.98
N TYR A 221 -12.47 -6.71 -21.25
CA TYR A 221 -13.58 -7.65 -21.13
C TYR A 221 -14.90 -6.88 -21.22
N LYS A 222 -15.70 -7.23 -22.24
CA LYS A 222 -16.87 -6.44 -22.66
C LYS A 222 -16.46 -5.00 -22.99
N GLU A 223 -17.01 -4.01 -22.30
CA GLU A 223 -16.72 -2.58 -22.49
C GLU A 223 -15.74 -2.04 -21.43
N ASN A 224 -15.30 -2.89 -20.49
CA ASN A 224 -14.45 -2.50 -19.36
C ASN A 224 -12.99 -2.91 -19.57
N ARG A 225 -12.07 -2.10 -19.04
CA ARG A 225 -10.63 -2.33 -19.11
C ARG A 225 -10.08 -2.62 -17.73
N TYR A 226 -9.22 -3.64 -17.65
CA TYR A 226 -8.66 -4.13 -16.40
C TYR A 226 -7.15 -4.23 -16.52
N MET A 227 -6.43 -3.71 -15.52
CA MET A 227 -4.98 -3.87 -15.44
C MET A 227 -4.63 -4.86 -14.33
N ILE A 228 -4.14 -6.04 -14.70
CA ILE A 228 -3.60 -6.97 -13.71
C ILE A 228 -2.20 -6.50 -13.31
N ILE A 229 -2.04 -6.15 -12.04
CA ILE A 229 -0.80 -5.63 -11.47
C ILE A 229 0.17 -6.78 -11.14
N ASP A 230 1.45 -6.55 -11.40
CA ASP A 230 2.60 -7.38 -11.02
C ASP A 230 2.59 -8.79 -11.66
N THR A 231 2.36 -8.87 -12.97
CA THR A 231 2.28 -10.16 -13.69
C THR A 231 3.63 -10.84 -13.93
N ALA A 232 4.77 -10.19 -13.70
CA ALA A 232 6.08 -10.77 -13.96
C ALA A 232 6.47 -11.81 -12.91
N GLY A 233 6.07 -11.64 -11.65
CA GLY A 233 6.24 -12.68 -10.62
C GLY A 233 5.32 -13.87 -10.86
N ILE A 234 4.21 -13.59 -11.54
CA ILE A 234 3.23 -14.56 -11.95
C ILE A 234 3.73 -15.33 -13.21
N ARG A 235 4.29 -14.66 -14.22
CA ARG A 235 4.79 -15.24 -15.48
C ARG A 235 6.18 -15.89 -15.36
N ARG A 236 7.04 -15.43 -14.44
CA ARG A 236 8.35 -16.05 -14.15
C ARG A 236 8.21 -17.30 -13.27
N LYS A 237 7.56 -18.34 -13.77
CA LYS A 237 7.74 -19.70 -13.22
C LYS A 237 8.74 -20.45 -14.08
N SER A 238 10.01 -20.55 -13.67
CA SER A 238 10.83 -21.74 -14.01
C SER A 238 12.23 -21.86 -13.43
N LYS A 239 12.94 -20.82 -12.92
CA LYS A 239 14.39 -21.01 -12.67
C LYS A 239 15.08 -20.32 -11.49
N VAL A 240 14.36 -19.67 -10.56
CA VAL A 240 15.03 -19.06 -9.40
C VAL A 240 14.34 -19.55 -8.14
N GLU A 241 15.08 -20.28 -7.30
CA GLU A 241 14.75 -20.43 -5.89
C GLU A 241 14.70 -19.01 -5.31
N GLU A 242 13.50 -18.46 -5.13
CA GLU A 242 13.33 -17.17 -4.44
C GLU A 242 13.81 -17.38 -3.00
N SER A 243 15.08 -17.04 -2.76
CA SER A 243 15.65 -16.93 -1.45
C SER A 243 14.92 -15.81 -0.70
N LEU A 244 14.33 -16.20 0.44
CA LEU A 244 13.64 -15.39 1.46
C LEU A 244 12.18 -15.02 1.17
N GLU A 245 11.29 -15.71 1.87
CA GLU A 245 9.86 -15.41 2.13
C GLU A 245 9.60 -13.92 2.45
N TYR A 246 10.60 -13.24 3.01
CA TYR A 246 10.61 -11.79 3.26
C TYR A 246 10.27 -10.96 2.01
N TYR A 247 10.90 -11.27 0.87
CA TYR A 247 10.75 -10.49 -0.36
C TYR A 247 9.38 -10.73 -1.02
N SER A 248 8.84 -11.94 -0.92
CA SER A 248 7.49 -12.24 -1.42
C SER A 248 6.41 -11.44 -0.66
N VAL A 249 6.60 -11.17 0.64
CA VAL A 249 5.69 -10.35 1.44
C VAL A 249 5.78 -8.86 1.08
N LEU A 250 6.98 -8.29 0.96
CA LEU A 250 7.13 -6.88 0.54
C LEU A 250 6.55 -6.63 -0.84
N ARG A 251 6.78 -7.58 -1.76
CA ARG A 251 6.19 -7.55 -3.09
C ARG A 251 4.66 -7.56 -3.03
N ALA A 252 4.07 -8.43 -2.22
CA ALA A 252 2.63 -8.47 -2.03
C ALA A 252 2.09 -7.13 -1.52
N ILE A 253 2.76 -6.48 -0.56
CA ILE A 253 2.38 -5.15 -0.06
C ILE A 253 2.38 -4.12 -1.21
N LYS A 254 3.45 -4.05 -2.02
CA LYS A 254 3.53 -3.14 -3.17
C LYS A 254 2.37 -3.38 -4.15
N THR A 255 2.10 -4.64 -4.46
CA THR A 255 1.04 -5.04 -5.39
C THR A 255 -0.35 -4.69 -4.85
N ILE A 256 -0.61 -4.91 -3.56
CA ILE A 256 -1.87 -4.56 -2.88
C ILE A 256 -2.08 -3.03 -2.90
N LYS A 257 -1.05 -2.23 -2.57
CA LYS A 257 -1.15 -0.76 -2.56
C LYS A 257 -1.53 -0.17 -3.92
N ARG A 258 -1.00 -0.76 -5.00
CA ARG A 258 -1.24 -0.36 -6.39
C ARG A 258 -2.60 -0.76 -6.95
N ALA A 259 -3.29 -1.72 -6.32
CA ALA A 259 -4.53 -2.25 -6.83
C ALA A 259 -5.76 -1.51 -6.30
N ASP A 260 -6.81 -1.51 -7.10
CA ASP A 260 -8.15 -1.08 -6.75
C ASP A 260 -8.94 -2.23 -6.11
N VAL A 261 -8.76 -3.46 -6.58
CA VAL A 261 -9.38 -4.67 -6.01
C VAL A 261 -8.35 -5.79 -5.92
N CYS A 262 -8.35 -6.50 -4.79
CA CYS A 262 -7.46 -7.64 -4.55
C CYS A 262 -8.21 -8.97 -4.72
N LEU A 263 -7.69 -9.86 -5.56
CA LEU A 263 -8.14 -11.24 -5.73
C LEU A 263 -7.25 -12.17 -4.90
N LEU A 264 -7.71 -12.52 -3.69
CA LEU A 264 -7.01 -13.44 -2.78
C LEU A 264 -7.23 -14.88 -3.22
N MET A 265 -6.26 -15.44 -3.95
CA MET A 265 -6.31 -16.82 -4.43
C MET A 265 -5.90 -17.82 -3.36
N LEU A 266 -6.81 -18.74 -3.07
CA LEU A 266 -6.63 -19.88 -2.19
C LEU A 266 -6.70 -21.18 -3.00
N ASP A 267 -5.99 -22.20 -2.56
CA ASP A 267 -6.08 -23.55 -3.13
C ASP A 267 -7.20 -24.32 -2.43
N ALA A 268 -8.24 -24.72 -3.16
CA ALA A 268 -9.38 -25.42 -2.57
C ALA A 268 -9.08 -26.85 -2.09
N GLN A 269 -7.99 -27.48 -2.55
CA GLN A 269 -7.58 -28.79 -2.05
C GLN A 269 -6.83 -28.70 -0.71
N GLU A 270 -5.99 -27.68 -0.57
CA GLU A 270 -5.20 -27.47 0.65
C GLU A 270 -5.98 -26.68 1.71
N GLY A 271 -6.97 -25.89 1.31
CA GLY A 271 -7.70 -25.00 2.19
C GLY A 271 -6.87 -23.78 2.61
N LEU A 272 -7.31 -23.12 3.67
CA LEU A 272 -6.67 -21.93 4.20
C LEU A 272 -5.40 -22.28 5.00
N THR A 273 -4.28 -21.64 4.67
CA THR A 273 -3.01 -21.80 5.39
C THR A 273 -2.61 -20.54 6.16
N GLU A 274 -1.63 -20.65 7.07
CA GLU A 274 -1.10 -19.50 7.81
C GLU A 274 -0.49 -18.42 6.90
N GLN A 275 0.14 -18.83 5.78
CA GLN A 275 0.66 -17.88 4.80
C GLN A 275 -0.48 -17.10 4.12
N ASP A 276 -1.59 -17.77 3.82
CA ASP A 276 -2.78 -17.13 3.24
C ASP A 276 -3.40 -16.13 4.23
N LYS A 277 -3.51 -16.49 5.51
CA LYS A 277 -3.97 -15.60 6.59
C LYS A 277 -3.11 -14.34 6.70
N ARG A 278 -1.78 -14.49 6.58
CA ARG A 278 -0.85 -13.36 6.62
C ARG A 278 -1.05 -12.41 5.43
N ILE A 279 -1.19 -12.93 4.22
CA ILE A 279 -1.44 -12.13 3.01
C ILE A 279 -2.82 -11.44 3.10
N ALA A 280 -3.84 -12.16 3.57
CA ALA A 280 -5.17 -11.63 3.82
C ALA A 280 -5.16 -10.48 4.83
N GLY A 281 -4.40 -10.62 5.91
CA GLY A 281 -4.22 -9.58 6.94
C GLY A 281 -3.64 -8.30 6.34
N ILE A 282 -2.57 -8.40 5.55
CA ILE A 282 -1.95 -7.26 4.86
C ILE A 282 -2.98 -6.54 3.97
N ALA A 283 -3.74 -7.29 3.16
CA ALA A 283 -4.74 -6.69 2.27
C ALA A 283 -5.86 -5.97 3.05
N ALA A 284 -6.27 -6.54 4.20
CA ALA A 284 -7.26 -5.93 5.08
C ALA A 284 -6.73 -4.65 5.77
N GLU A 285 -5.46 -4.65 6.19
CA GLU A 285 -4.78 -3.50 6.80
C GLU A 285 -4.68 -2.32 5.84
N GLU A 286 -4.40 -2.59 4.56
CA GLU A 286 -4.39 -1.59 3.48
C GLU A 286 -5.80 -1.12 3.07
N ARG A 287 -6.85 -1.67 3.69
CA ARG A 287 -8.26 -1.32 3.48
C ARG A 287 -8.65 -1.37 2.00
N LYS A 288 -8.11 -2.35 1.28
CA LYS A 288 -8.45 -2.62 -0.11
C LYS A 288 -9.69 -3.51 -0.19
N PRO A 289 -10.53 -3.33 -1.22
CA PRO A 289 -11.56 -4.30 -1.54
C PRO A 289 -10.98 -5.66 -1.89
N ILE A 290 -11.64 -6.74 -1.46
CA ILE A 290 -11.11 -8.09 -1.56
C ILE A 290 -12.18 -9.06 -2.06
N VAL A 291 -11.79 -9.93 -3.00
CA VAL A 291 -12.51 -11.16 -3.36
C VAL A 291 -11.68 -12.36 -2.91
N ILE A 292 -12.28 -13.31 -2.20
CA ILE A 292 -11.64 -14.58 -1.88
C ILE A 292 -11.92 -15.56 -3.01
N VAL A 293 -10.87 -16.04 -3.66
CA VAL A 293 -10.95 -16.90 -4.86
C VAL A 293 -10.48 -18.30 -4.51
N MET A 294 -11.42 -19.22 -4.35
CA MET A 294 -11.16 -20.65 -4.14
C MET A 294 -10.89 -21.34 -5.47
N ASN A 295 -9.61 -21.47 -5.81
CA ASN A 295 -9.15 -22.04 -7.07
C ASN A 295 -8.97 -23.57 -7.01
N LYS A 296 -8.81 -24.22 -8.17
CA LYS A 296 -8.72 -25.68 -8.33
C LYS A 296 -10.01 -26.41 -7.92
N TRP A 297 -11.14 -25.73 -8.03
CA TRP A 297 -12.45 -26.29 -7.65
C TRP A 297 -12.87 -27.48 -8.52
N ASP A 298 -12.26 -27.67 -9.68
CA ASP A 298 -12.39 -28.85 -10.53
C ASP A 298 -11.88 -30.13 -9.84
N LEU A 299 -10.89 -30.02 -8.95
CA LEU A 299 -10.26 -31.14 -8.26
C LEU A 299 -10.98 -31.54 -6.95
N VAL A 300 -11.92 -30.71 -6.47
CA VAL A 300 -12.66 -30.97 -5.22
C VAL A 300 -13.79 -31.96 -5.50
N LYS A 301 -13.74 -33.13 -4.83
CA LYS A 301 -14.72 -34.22 -5.00
C LYS A 301 -16.07 -33.91 -4.36
N ASN A 302 -16.08 -33.38 -3.14
CA ASN A 302 -17.31 -33.06 -2.41
C ASN A 302 -17.55 -31.55 -2.42
N LYS A 303 -18.40 -31.07 -3.33
CA LYS A 303 -18.58 -29.65 -3.65
C LYS A 303 -19.61 -28.95 -2.76
N ASP A 304 -19.48 -29.11 -1.43
CA ASP A 304 -20.33 -28.38 -0.49
C ASP A 304 -19.84 -26.93 -0.31
N MET A 305 -20.23 -26.07 -1.24
CA MET A 305 -19.83 -24.65 -1.23
C MET A 305 -20.22 -23.93 0.06
N LYS A 306 -21.34 -24.30 0.69
CA LYS A 306 -21.83 -23.62 1.89
C LYS A 306 -20.88 -23.89 3.06
N LYS A 307 -20.51 -25.15 3.26
CA LYS A 307 -19.56 -25.55 4.30
C LYS A 307 -18.21 -24.83 4.16
N TYR A 308 -17.65 -24.78 2.95
CA TYR A 308 -16.39 -24.07 2.70
C TYR A 308 -16.48 -22.56 3.01
N LYS A 309 -17.60 -21.91 2.68
CA LYS A 309 -17.81 -20.49 3.01
C LYS A 309 -17.89 -20.27 4.51
N GLU A 310 -18.63 -21.10 5.23
CA GLU A 310 -18.76 -21.02 6.70
C GLU A 310 -17.41 -21.21 7.39
N GLU A 311 -16.61 -22.20 6.96
CA GLU A 311 -15.26 -22.44 7.49
C GLU A 311 -14.32 -21.26 7.23
N LEU A 312 -14.32 -20.70 6.02
CA LEU A 312 -13.48 -19.54 5.67
C LEU A 312 -13.84 -18.29 6.47
N TYR A 313 -15.13 -17.98 6.64
CA TYR A 313 -15.54 -16.82 7.45
C TYR A 313 -15.25 -17.01 8.95
N ALA A 314 -15.26 -18.24 9.45
CA ALA A 314 -14.85 -18.53 10.82
C ALA A 314 -13.35 -18.29 11.03
N GLU A 315 -12.52 -18.66 10.07
CA GLU A 315 -11.06 -18.48 10.12
C GLU A 315 -10.59 -17.07 9.75
N LEU A 316 -11.35 -16.35 8.90
CA LEU A 316 -11.06 -14.99 8.43
C LEU A 316 -12.20 -14.02 8.80
N PRO A 317 -12.52 -13.84 10.10
CA PRO A 317 -13.65 -12.99 10.52
C PRO A 317 -13.46 -11.52 10.13
N PHE A 318 -12.22 -11.07 9.93
CA PHE A 318 -11.89 -9.72 9.48
C PHE A 318 -12.15 -9.49 7.96
N LEU A 319 -12.45 -10.56 7.21
CA LEU A 319 -12.86 -10.52 5.80
C LEU A 319 -14.29 -11.05 5.61
N SER A 320 -15.14 -11.00 6.63
CA SER A 320 -16.52 -11.48 6.53
C SER A 320 -17.37 -10.73 5.48
N TYR A 321 -16.93 -9.56 5.04
CA TYR A 321 -17.55 -8.78 3.97
C TYR A 321 -17.09 -9.21 2.57
N ALA A 322 -15.98 -9.94 2.44
CA ALA A 322 -15.40 -10.29 1.16
C ALA A 322 -16.13 -11.47 0.52
N PRO A 323 -16.65 -11.35 -0.72
CA PRO A 323 -17.30 -12.46 -1.39
C PRO A 323 -16.32 -13.59 -1.69
N ILE A 324 -16.83 -14.82 -1.57
CA ILE A 324 -16.07 -16.05 -1.86
C ILE A 324 -16.59 -16.65 -3.17
N GLU A 325 -15.68 -16.77 -4.15
CA GLU A 325 -15.94 -17.36 -5.45
C GLU A 325 -15.11 -18.62 -5.70
N PHE A 326 -15.76 -19.63 -6.27
CA PHE A 326 -15.14 -20.91 -6.59
C PHE A 326 -14.84 -21.00 -8.08
N VAL A 327 -13.57 -21.13 -8.42
CA VAL A 327 -13.08 -21.09 -9.81
C VAL A 327 -12.14 -22.25 -10.12
N SER A 328 -11.91 -22.45 -11.42
CA SER A 328 -10.82 -23.29 -11.89
C SER A 328 -10.07 -22.53 -12.97
N ALA A 329 -8.90 -22.00 -12.60
CA ALA A 329 -8.00 -21.34 -13.54
C ALA A 329 -7.52 -22.27 -14.66
N LEU A 330 -7.45 -23.59 -14.38
CA LEU A 330 -7.05 -24.60 -15.36
C LEU A 330 -8.12 -24.79 -16.44
N THR A 331 -9.38 -24.95 -16.05
CA THR A 331 -10.48 -25.21 -17.00
C THR A 331 -11.11 -23.93 -17.55
N GLY A 332 -10.88 -22.78 -16.91
CA GLY A 332 -11.54 -21.51 -17.19
C GLY A 332 -12.86 -21.30 -16.42
N GLN A 333 -13.33 -22.30 -15.66
CA GLN A 333 -14.60 -22.24 -14.95
C GLN A 333 -14.68 -20.98 -14.07
N ARG A 334 -15.64 -20.10 -14.39
CA ARG A 334 -15.99 -18.86 -13.66
C ARG A 334 -14.85 -17.84 -13.51
N THR A 335 -13.80 -17.94 -14.32
CA THR A 335 -12.66 -17.01 -14.23
C THR A 335 -13.04 -15.58 -14.64
N THR A 336 -13.75 -15.39 -15.75
CA THR A 336 -14.26 -14.07 -16.18
C THR A 336 -15.29 -13.45 -15.25
N LYS A 337 -16.02 -14.25 -14.47
CA LYS A 337 -16.95 -13.75 -13.44
C LYS A 337 -16.22 -12.95 -12.35
N LEU A 338 -14.94 -13.21 -12.12
CA LEU A 338 -14.13 -12.43 -11.17
C LEU A 338 -14.00 -10.96 -11.60
N LEU A 339 -14.00 -10.68 -12.90
CA LEU A 339 -13.95 -9.31 -13.43
C LEU A 339 -15.26 -8.56 -13.11
N GLU A 340 -16.40 -9.20 -13.37
CA GLU A 340 -17.73 -8.64 -13.07
C GLU A 340 -17.91 -8.38 -11.55
N ILE A 341 -17.40 -9.28 -10.71
CA ILE A 341 -17.44 -9.11 -9.26
C ILE A 341 -16.51 -7.99 -8.81
N ALA A 342 -15.34 -7.85 -9.43
CA ALA A 342 -14.42 -6.77 -9.11
C ALA A 342 -15.03 -5.39 -9.42
N ASP A 343 -15.75 -5.25 -10.55
CA ASP A 343 -16.49 -4.03 -10.88
C ASP A 343 -17.48 -3.66 -9.78
N GLY A 344 -18.37 -4.60 -9.42
CA GLY A 344 -19.40 -4.36 -8.41
C GLY A 344 -18.80 -4.01 -7.04
N ILE A 345 -17.70 -4.66 -6.66
CA ILE A 345 -17.02 -4.35 -5.39
C ILE A 345 -16.36 -2.97 -5.43
N TYR A 346 -15.81 -2.56 -6.57
CA TYR A 346 -15.21 -1.23 -6.71
C TYR A 346 -16.28 -0.12 -6.67
N GLU A 347 -17.46 -0.37 -7.25
CA GLU A 347 -18.63 0.50 -7.07
C GLU A 347 -19.03 0.62 -5.60
N GLU A 348 -19.07 -0.50 -4.87
CA GLU A 348 -19.33 -0.51 -3.42
C GLU A 348 -18.26 0.28 -2.63
N TYR A 349 -16.99 0.16 -3.02
CA TYR A 349 -15.86 0.86 -2.40
C TYR A 349 -15.86 2.37 -2.61
N THR A 350 -16.35 2.82 -3.76
CA THR A 350 -16.44 4.23 -4.13
C THR A 350 -17.82 4.85 -3.81
N LYS A 351 -18.76 4.04 -3.31
CA LYS A 351 -20.14 4.45 -3.01
C LYS A 351 -20.21 5.59 -1.99
N ARG A 352 -20.98 6.61 -2.33
CA ARG A 352 -21.31 7.75 -1.46
C ARG A 352 -22.76 7.70 -1.00
N ILE A 353 -22.97 7.73 0.30
CA ILE A 353 -24.26 7.75 0.98
C ILE A 353 -24.56 9.18 1.44
N SER A 354 -25.76 9.66 1.15
CA SER A 354 -26.18 10.98 1.61
C SER A 354 -26.32 11.02 3.14
N THR A 355 -25.95 12.14 3.75
CA THR A 355 -26.07 12.33 5.21
C THR A 355 -27.51 12.13 5.69
N GLY A 356 -28.51 12.52 4.91
CA GLY A 356 -29.92 12.30 5.24
C GLY A 356 -30.28 10.82 5.37
N LEU A 357 -29.96 10.03 4.34
CA LEU A 357 -30.24 8.59 4.32
C LEU A 357 -29.47 7.84 5.42
N LEU A 358 -28.19 8.19 5.61
CA LEU A 358 -27.35 7.64 6.67
C LEU A 358 -27.98 7.84 8.06
N ASN A 359 -28.47 9.05 8.33
CA ASN A 359 -29.07 9.37 9.62
C ASN A 359 -30.44 8.72 9.84
N THR A 360 -31.20 8.45 8.78
CA THR A 360 -32.43 7.66 8.87
C THR A 360 -32.11 6.24 9.33
N VAL A 361 -31.19 5.55 8.63
CA VAL A 361 -30.78 4.18 8.99
C VAL A 361 -30.12 4.12 10.37
N LEU A 362 -29.30 5.11 10.72
CA LEU A 362 -28.67 5.18 12.04
C LEU A 362 -29.69 5.30 13.17
N LYS A 363 -30.73 6.12 13.00
CA LYS A 363 -31.82 6.26 13.99
C LYS A 363 -32.57 4.94 14.15
N ASP A 364 -32.91 4.28 13.05
CA ASP A 364 -33.60 2.99 13.09
C ASP A 364 -32.77 1.92 13.80
N ALA A 365 -31.46 1.86 13.53
CA ALA A 365 -30.55 0.96 14.23
C ALA A 365 -30.49 1.24 15.74
N ILE A 366 -30.40 2.51 16.14
CA ILE A 366 -30.40 2.90 17.56
C ILE A 366 -31.71 2.52 18.25
N LEU A 367 -32.85 2.72 17.57
CA LEU A 367 -34.18 2.36 18.09
C LEU A 367 -34.34 0.85 18.30
N MET A 368 -33.81 0.04 17.38
CA MET A 368 -33.83 -1.42 17.50
C MET A 368 -32.91 -1.92 18.61
N ASN A 369 -31.75 -1.29 18.80
CA ASN A 369 -30.80 -1.67 19.84
C ASN A 369 -30.07 -0.43 20.37
N ASN A 370 -30.51 0.04 21.55
CA ASN A 370 -29.95 1.22 22.17
C ASN A 370 -28.48 1.01 22.60
N PRO A 371 -27.62 2.05 22.51
CA PRO A 371 -26.28 1.99 23.07
C PRO A 371 -26.33 1.64 24.56
N PRO A 372 -25.57 0.62 25.02
CA PRO A 372 -25.60 0.22 26.43
C PRO A 372 -25.04 1.33 27.32
N THR A 373 -25.66 1.53 28.48
CA THR A 373 -25.13 2.44 29.49
C THR A 373 -23.81 1.88 30.02
N ARG A 374 -22.76 2.69 30.07
CA ARG A 374 -21.44 2.30 30.61
C ARG A 374 -20.95 3.31 31.62
N LYS A 375 -20.38 2.82 32.72
CA LYS A 375 -19.88 3.65 33.83
C LYS A 375 -20.93 4.67 34.33
N GLY A 376 -22.20 4.27 34.37
CA GLY A 376 -23.32 5.13 34.76
C GLY A 376 -23.67 6.26 33.78
N ARG A 377 -23.06 6.28 32.59
CA ARG A 377 -23.28 7.31 31.56
C ARG A 377 -24.09 6.73 30.40
N LEU A 378 -25.18 7.40 30.06
CA LEU A 378 -25.98 7.11 28.88
C LEU A 378 -25.24 7.62 27.63
N ILE A 379 -24.96 6.71 26.69
CA ILE A 379 -24.34 7.05 25.41
C ILE A 379 -25.45 7.51 24.45
N LYS A 380 -25.25 8.67 23.83
CA LYS A 380 -26.13 9.23 22.81
C LYS A 380 -25.32 9.45 21.55
N ILE A 381 -25.75 8.81 20.46
CA ILE A 381 -25.24 9.06 19.10
C ILE A 381 -26.23 10.02 18.44
N ASN A 382 -25.73 11.17 18.02
CA ASN A 382 -26.56 12.29 17.60
C ASN A 382 -26.85 12.26 16.10
N TYR A 383 -25.78 12.14 15.30
CA TYR A 383 -25.84 12.06 13.86
C TYR A 383 -24.55 11.43 13.30
N GLY A 384 -24.59 10.99 12.05
CA GLY A 384 -23.44 10.50 11.32
C GLY A 384 -23.26 11.18 9.97
N THR A 385 -22.05 11.18 9.43
CA THR A 385 -21.77 11.57 8.04
C THR A 385 -20.71 10.68 7.41
N GLN A 386 -20.72 10.54 6.08
CA GLN A 386 -19.63 9.91 5.35
C GLN A 386 -18.60 10.98 4.95
N VAL A 387 -17.34 10.81 5.36
CA VAL A 387 -16.25 11.78 5.15
C VAL A 387 -15.32 11.41 4.01
N SER A 388 -15.22 10.13 3.67
CA SER A 388 -14.43 9.67 2.52
C SER A 388 -15.09 8.50 1.80
N VAL A 389 -14.66 8.29 0.56
CA VAL A 389 -14.87 7.09 -0.25
C VAL A 389 -13.50 6.47 -0.53
N ALA A 390 -13.46 5.20 -0.94
CA ALA A 390 -12.22 4.49 -1.25
C ALA A 390 -11.14 4.55 -0.14
N PRO A 391 -11.41 4.07 1.10
CA PRO A 391 -12.62 3.36 1.54
C PRO A 391 -13.76 4.27 2.04
N PRO A 392 -15.01 3.77 2.06
CA PRO A 392 -16.13 4.44 2.73
C PRO A 392 -15.83 4.63 4.22
N LYS A 393 -15.73 5.88 4.67
CA LYS A 393 -15.53 6.24 6.08
C LYS A 393 -16.71 7.02 6.62
N PHE A 394 -17.33 6.48 7.66
CA PHE A 394 -18.42 7.08 8.41
C PHE A 394 -17.91 7.62 9.74
N VAL A 395 -18.26 8.86 10.07
CA VAL A 395 -17.99 9.49 11.36
C VAL A 395 -19.32 9.65 12.07
N LEU A 396 -19.46 9.04 13.25
CA LEU A 396 -20.66 9.09 14.09
C LEU A 396 -20.40 9.94 15.33
N PHE A 397 -21.14 11.05 15.45
CA PHE A 397 -20.95 11.99 16.54
C PHE A 397 -21.73 11.55 17.78
N CYS A 398 -21.05 11.40 18.90
CA CYS A 398 -21.66 10.99 20.17
C CYS A 398 -21.08 11.75 21.37
N ASN A 399 -21.76 11.65 22.51
CA ASN A 399 -21.37 12.35 23.73
C ASN A 399 -20.13 11.76 24.44
N TYR A 400 -19.93 10.44 24.35
CA TYR A 400 -18.83 9.71 24.97
C TYR A 400 -18.28 8.62 24.02
N PRO A 401 -17.51 9.00 22.98
CA PRO A 401 -16.93 8.04 22.04
C PRO A 401 -16.11 6.95 22.71
N GLU A 402 -15.36 7.31 23.76
CA GLU A 402 -14.50 6.42 24.52
C GLU A 402 -15.26 5.32 25.29
N LEU A 403 -16.58 5.45 25.40
CA LEU A 403 -17.44 4.46 26.06
C LEU A 403 -18.12 3.51 25.07
N ILE A 404 -18.02 3.77 23.76
CA ILE A 404 -18.53 2.87 22.73
C ILE A 404 -17.71 1.58 22.76
N HIS A 405 -18.40 0.45 22.97
CA HIS A 405 -17.76 -0.85 22.92
C HIS A 405 -17.68 -1.38 21.48
N PHE A 406 -16.64 -2.14 21.17
CA PHE A 406 -16.45 -2.73 19.84
C PHE A 406 -17.67 -3.54 19.36
N SER A 407 -18.39 -4.20 20.27
CA SER A 407 -19.58 -4.98 19.92
C SER A 407 -20.72 -4.10 19.40
N TYR A 408 -20.86 -2.88 19.93
CA TYR A 408 -21.87 -1.93 19.44
C TYR A 408 -21.42 -1.28 18.14
N ALA A 409 -20.13 -0.99 17.98
CA ALA A 409 -19.56 -0.55 16.71
C ALA A 409 -19.81 -1.57 15.59
N ARG A 410 -19.55 -2.87 15.84
CA ARG A 410 -19.86 -3.97 14.89
C ARG A 410 -21.36 -4.09 14.59
N TYR A 411 -22.21 -3.88 15.60
CA TYR A 411 -23.65 -3.87 15.37
C TYR A 411 -24.06 -2.78 14.37
N ILE A 412 -23.55 -1.55 14.54
CA ILE A 412 -23.82 -0.46 13.61
C ILE A 412 -23.22 -0.74 12.22
N GLU A 413 -22.00 -1.28 12.17
CA GLU A 413 -21.37 -1.71 10.91
C GLU A 413 -22.27 -2.70 10.16
N ASN A 414 -22.74 -3.75 10.83
CA ASN A 414 -23.63 -4.74 10.22
C ASN A 414 -24.94 -4.11 9.74
N LYS A 415 -25.51 -3.17 10.49
CA LYS A 415 -26.72 -2.44 10.06
C LYS A 415 -26.49 -1.55 8.84
N PHE A 416 -25.32 -0.93 8.73
CA PHE A 416 -24.95 -0.19 7.53
C PHE A 416 -24.76 -1.12 6.34
N ARG A 417 -24.12 -2.27 6.53
CA ARG A 417 -23.97 -3.28 5.46
C ARG A 417 -25.31 -3.84 4.99
N GLU A 418 -26.19 -4.21 5.93
CA GLU A 418 -27.55 -4.68 5.61
C GLU A 418 -28.37 -3.64 4.82
N SER A 419 -28.19 -2.35 5.10
CA SER A 419 -29.00 -1.28 4.51
C SER A 419 -28.42 -0.71 3.21
N PHE A 420 -27.09 -0.70 3.07
CA PHE A 420 -26.38 0.00 2.00
C PHE A 420 -25.56 -0.92 1.08
N GLY A 421 -25.32 -2.17 1.48
CA GLY A 421 -24.45 -3.11 0.78
C GLY A 421 -23.03 -3.13 1.37
N PHE A 422 -22.05 -2.72 0.58
CA PHE A 422 -20.61 -2.83 0.85
C PHE A 422 -20.07 -4.26 0.83
N GLU A 423 -20.65 -5.15 0.02
CA GLU A 423 -20.05 -6.45 -0.25
C GLU A 423 -18.70 -6.26 -0.93
N GLY A 424 -17.67 -6.96 -0.45
CA GLY A 424 -16.28 -6.84 -0.91
C GLY A 424 -15.55 -5.57 -0.49
N SER A 425 -16.25 -4.53 -0.05
CA SER A 425 -15.67 -3.28 0.43
C SER A 425 -15.50 -3.26 1.95
N PRO A 426 -14.32 -2.90 2.48
CA PRO A 426 -14.21 -2.51 3.88
C PRO A 426 -15.00 -1.22 4.11
N ILE A 427 -15.58 -1.05 5.30
CA ILE A 427 -16.13 0.23 5.75
C ILE A 427 -15.46 0.63 7.06
N LEU A 428 -15.18 1.92 7.21
CA LEU A 428 -14.59 2.47 8.41
C LEU A 428 -15.65 3.24 9.18
N ILE A 429 -15.77 2.97 10.48
CA ILE A 429 -16.66 3.73 11.36
C ILE A 429 -15.83 4.28 12.51
N SER A 430 -15.76 5.61 12.62
CA SER A 430 -15.20 6.29 13.80
C SER A 430 -16.32 6.94 14.61
N PHE A 431 -16.13 6.96 15.92
CA PHE A 431 -17.00 7.68 16.84
C PHE A 431 -16.24 8.91 17.34
N GLU A 432 -16.84 10.08 17.21
CA GLU A 432 -16.19 11.34 17.56
C GLU A 432 -17.06 12.19 18.46
N LYS A 433 -16.41 13.00 19.30
CA LYS A 433 -17.13 13.93 20.15
C LYS A 433 -17.45 15.15 19.29
N LYS A 434 -18.68 15.66 19.41
CA LYS A 434 -19.02 16.94 18.78
C LYS A 434 -18.07 18.01 19.31
N SER A 435 -17.27 18.62 18.44
CA SER A 435 -16.55 19.85 18.78
C SER A 435 -17.60 20.89 19.18
N LYS A 436 -17.42 21.53 20.33
CA LYS A 436 -18.12 22.78 20.57
C LYS A 436 -17.48 23.75 19.58
N GLU A 437 -18.24 24.15 18.55
CA GLU A 437 -17.93 25.39 17.85
C GLU A 437 -17.87 26.48 18.93
N GLU A 438 -16.72 27.18 19.00
CA GLU A 438 -16.57 28.43 19.76
C GLU A 438 -17.35 29.56 19.08
#